data_AF-A0A7K2MKR6-F1
#
_entry.id   AF-A0A7K2MKR6-F1
#
_cell.length_a   1.000
_cell.length_b   1.000
_cell.length_c   1.000
_cell.angle_alpha   90.00
_cell.angle_beta   90.00
_cell.angle_gamma   90.00
#
_symmetry.space_group_name_H-M   'P 1'
#
loop_
_entity.id
_entity.type
_entity.pdbx_description
1 polymer ?
#
loop_
_entity_poly.entity_id
_entity_poly.type
_entity_poly.pdbx_seq_one_letter_code
_entity_poly.pdbx_strand_id
1 'polypeptide(L)'
;AVATSGSAERGAHVVDPRTGRSAVTDLLSVTVVAPRLTWADCWATAAFAMGARDGLRWLESLPGVEGLLITAGDEVRCTGGLAARLG
;
A
#
# COMPACT_ATOMS: atom_id res chain seq x y z
N ALA A 1 6.66 3.31 12.52
CA ALA A 1 5.82 4.39 11.94
C ALA A 1 4.79 3.76 11.02
N VAL A 2 3.63 4.40 10.82
CA VAL A 2 2.52 3.89 10.02
C VAL A 2 1.98 5.00 9.10
N ALA A 3 1.66 4.68 7.86
CA ALA A 3 1.00 5.58 6.91
C ALA A 3 0.02 4.81 6.02
N THR A 4 -0.99 5.50 5.49
CA THR A 4 -2.05 4.90 4.67
C THR A 4 -2.26 5.73 3.41
N SER A 5 -2.36 5.05 2.26
CA SER A 5 -2.80 5.62 0.99
C SER A 5 -4.12 4.98 0.58
N GLY A 6 -5.03 5.76 0.00
CA GLY A 6 -6.36 5.31 -0.39
C GLY A 6 -7.14 6.40 -1.12
N SER A 7 -8.21 6.03 -1.80
CA SER A 7 -8.98 6.94 -2.65
C SER A 7 -10.26 7.50 -2.00
N ALA A 8 -10.62 7.05 -0.79
CA ALA A 8 -11.89 7.40 -0.15
C ALA A 8 -12.13 8.92 -0.02
N GLU A 9 -11.10 9.68 0.39
CA GLU A 9 -11.24 11.12 0.69
C GLU A 9 -10.92 12.06 -0.49
N ARG A 10 -10.19 11.56 -1.49
CA ARG A 10 -9.60 12.40 -2.56
C ARG A 10 -9.85 11.86 -3.97
N GLY A 11 -10.61 10.77 -4.10
CA GLY A 11 -10.83 10.07 -5.36
C GLY A 11 -9.52 9.57 -5.98
N ALA A 12 -9.48 9.50 -7.31
CA ALA A 12 -8.37 8.97 -8.11
C ALA A 12 -7.20 9.97 -8.26
N HIS A 13 -6.66 10.43 -7.14
CA HIS A 13 -5.59 11.45 -7.08
C HIS A 13 -4.17 10.88 -7.15
N VAL A 14 -3.99 9.58 -6.89
CA VAL A 14 -2.68 8.93 -7.04
C VAL A 14 -2.39 8.72 -8.53
N VAL A 15 -1.23 9.16 -8.99
CA VAL A 15 -0.80 9.09 -10.39
C VAL A 15 0.17 7.92 -10.57
N ASP A 16 -0.01 7.12 -11.60
CA ASP A 16 0.97 6.14 -12.04
C ASP A 16 2.05 6.83 -12.90
N PRO A 17 3.30 6.95 -12.43
CA PRO A 17 4.35 7.65 -13.15
C PRO A 17 4.72 6.98 -14.49
N ARG A 18 4.39 5.69 -14.70
CA ARG A 18 4.64 4.99 -15.96
C ARG A 18 3.72 5.47 -17.08
N THR A 19 2.55 6.00 -16.73
CA THR A 19 1.52 6.41 -17.69
C THR A 19 1.19 7.90 -17.63
N GLY A 20 1.54 8.58 -16.53
CA GLY A 20 1.19 9.97 -16.27
C GLY A 20 -0.30 10.19 -15.99
N ARG A 21 -1.07 9.12 -15.78
CA ARG A 21 -2.53 9.14 -15.51
C ARG A 21 -2.81 8.68 -14.09
N SER A 22 -4.03 8.91 -13.62
CA SER A 22 -4.50 8.31 -12.37
C SER A 22 -4.26 6.80 -12.37
N ALA A 23 -3.71 6.29 -11.27
CA ALA A 23 -3.44 4.87 -11.13
C ALA A 23 -4.75 4.07 -11.22
N VAL A 24 -4.73 3.03 -12.05
CA VAL A 24 -5.81 2.03 -12.10
C VAL A 24 -5.42 0.92 -11.13
N THR A 25 -6.21 0.75 -10.08
CA THR A 25 -5.89 -0.12 -8.95
C THR A 25 -7.14 -0.82 -8.44
N ASP A 26 -6.97 -2.06 -7.98
CA ASP A 26 -8.00 -2.88 -7.33
C ASP A 26 -8.06 -2.64 -5.81
N LEU A 27 -7.36 -1.62 -5.31
CA LEU A 27 -7.24 -1.29 -3.89
C LEU A 27 -8.17 -0.15 -3.48
N LEU A 28 -8.81 -0.31 -2.31
CA LEU A 28 -9.45 0.77 -1.58
C LEU A 28 -8.43 1.52 -0.73
N SER A 29 -7.52 0.79 -0.08
CA SER A 29 -6.45 1.36 0.72
C SER A 29 -5.25 0.42 0.88
N VAL A 30 -4.10 1.01 1.20
CA VAL A 30 -2.88 0.33 1.63
C VAL A 30 -2.33 1.05 2.86
N THR A 31 -2.12 0.31 3.94
CA THR A 31 -1.44 0.77 5.14
C THR A 31 -0.06 0.10 5.23
N VAL A 32 0.99 0.90 5.42
CA VAL A 32 2.37 0.42 5.53
C VAL A 32 2.94 0.74 6.90
N VAL A 33 3.59 -0.24 7.51
CA VAL A 33 4.39 -0.11 8.73
C VAL A 33 5.87 -0.17 8.36
N ALA A 34 6.63 0.84 8.76
CA ALA A 34 8.07 0.94 8.48
C ALA A 34 8.86 1.62 9.61
N PRO A 35 10.20 1.52 9.64
CA PRO A 35 11.02 2.18 10.65
C PRO A 35 10.92 3.72 10.66
N ARG A 36 10.68 4.35 9.50
CA ARG A 36 10.58 5.81 9.37
C ARG A 36 9.29 6.20 8.64
N LEU A 37 8.66 7.29 9.10
CA LEU A 37 7.38 7.76 8.56
C LEU A 37 7.46 8.12 7.07
N THR A 38 8.52 8.82 6.65
CA THR A 38 8.74 9.19 5.24
C THR A 38 8.66 7.97 4.33
N TRP A 39 9.27 6.85 4.71
CA TRP A 39 9.25 5.64 3.91
C TRP A 39 7.90 4.92 3.95
N ALA A 40 7.24 4.88 5.12
CA ALA A 40 5.88 4.33 5.21
C ALA A 40 4.94 5.06 4.22
N ASP A 41 5.01 6.38 4.17
CA ASP A 41 4.16 7.21 3.33
C ASP A 41 4.46 7.05 1.83
N CYS A 42 5.75 7.10 1.45
CA CYS A 42 6.17 6.85 0.07
C CYS A 42 5.78 5.45 -0.41
N TRP A 43 5.98 4.42 0.42
CA TRP A 43 5.68 3.05 0.04
C TRP A 43 4.18 2.75 0.01
N ALA A 44 3.38 3.34 0.90
CA ALA A 44 1.92 3.22 0.82
C ALA A 44 1.40 3.78 -0.51
N THR A 45 1.88 4.95 -0.92
CA THR A 45 1.49 5.57 -2.21
C THR A 45 1.96 4.74 -3.41
N ALA A 46 3.21 4.29 -3.39
CA ALA A 46 3.77 3.47 -4.47
C ALA A 46 3.04 2.12 -4.59
N ALA A 47 2.80 1.42 -3.48
CA ALA A 47 2.08 0.15 -3.47
C ALA A 47 0.63 0.31 -3.92
N PHE A 48 -0.05 1.41 -3.52
CA PHE A 48 -1.40 1.72 -4.01
C PHE A 48 -1.44 1.88 -5.53
N ALA A 49 -0.44 2.56 -6.11
CA ALA A 49 -0.30 2.73 -7.56
C ALA A 49 0.05 1.43 -8.30
N MET A 50 0.67 0.45 -7.63
CA MET A 50 0.99 -0.86 -8.20
C MET A 50 -0.19 -1.85 -8.20
N GLY A 51 -1.20 -1.64 -7.36
CA GLY A 51 -2.30 -2.59 -7.17
C GLY A 51 -1.96 -3.72 -6.21
N ALA A 52 -2.97 -4.50 -5.82
CA ALA A 52 -2.89 -5.44 -4.70
C ALA A 52 -1.83 -6.53 -4.91
N ARG A 53 -1.78 -7.12 -6.11
CA ARG A 53 -0.86 -8.24 -6.39
C ARG A 53 0.60 -7.82 -6.41
N ASP A 54 0.91 -6.77 -7.15
CA ASP A 54 2.30 -6.34 -7.34
C ASP A 54 2.79 -5.50 -6.16
N GLY A 55 1.90 -4.67 -5.59
CA GLY A 55 2.18 -3.92 -4.36
C GLY A 55 2.49 -4.84 -3.18
N LEU A 56 1.69 -5.89 -2.94
CA LEU A 56 1.99 -6.85 -1.87
C LEU A 56 3.33 -7.57 -2.08
N ARG A 57 3.58 -8.09 -3.29
CA ARG A 57 4.83 -8.78 -3.61
C ARG A 57 6.05 -7.87 -3.41
N TRP A 58 5.91 -6.60 -3.78
CA TRP A 58 6.97 -5.63 -3.61
C TRP A 58 7.20 -5.26 -2.15
N LEU A 59 6.14 -5.01 -1.36
CA LEU A 59 6.26 -4.73 0.07
C LEU A 59 6.95 -5.88 0.82
N GLU A 60 6.64 -7.14 0.49
CA GLU A 60 7.30 -8.33 1.06
C GLU A 60 8.82 -8.39 0.79
N SER A 61 9.27 -7.75 -0.29
CA SER A 61 10.70 -7.72 -0.62
C SER A 61 11.49 -6.69 0.20
N LEU A 62 10.81 -5.79 0.92
CA LEU A 62 11.46 -4.68 1.63
C LEU A 62 11.75 -5.07 3.09
N PRO A 63 13.03 -5.06 3.53
CA PRO A 63 13.38 -5.45 4.89
C PRO A 63 12.75 -4.55 5.95
N GLY A 64 12.10 -5.17 6.94
CA GLY A 64 11.51 -4.48 8.08
C GLY A 64 10.25 -3.66 7.74
N VAL A 65 9.62 -3.96 6.61
CA VAL A 65 8.40 -3.33 6.12
C VAL A 65 7.26 -4.34 6.18
N GLU A 66 6.11 -3.90 6.66
CA GLU A 66 4.88 -4.69 6.62
C GLU A 66 3.75 -3.89 5.98
N GLY A 67 2.80 -4.58 5.36
CA GLY A 67 1.69 -3.97 4.65
C GLY A 67 0.36 -4.66 4.91
N LEU A 68 -0.71 -3.87 4.97
CA LEU A 68 -2.11 -4.30 4.95
C LEU A 68 -2.81 -3.64 3.75
N LEU A 69 -3.43 -4.43 2.90
CA LEU A 69 -4.07 -3.99 1.67
C LEU A 69 -5.54 -4.39 1.72
N ILE A 70 -6.44 -3.43 1.51
CA ILE A 70 -7.88 -3.65 1.38
C ILE A 70 -8.25 -3.50 -0.08
N THR A 71 -8.78 -4.57 -0.69
CA THR A 71 -9.19 -4.55 -2.10
C THR A 71 -10.63 -4.09 -2.25
N ALA A 72 -11.00 -3.65 -3.46
CA ALA A 72 -12.39 -3.35 -3.82
C ALA A 72 -13.26 -4.60 -3.96
N GLY A 73 -12.67 -5.80 -3.87
CA GLY A 73 -13.36 -7.09 -3.86
C GLY A 73 -13.58 -7.66 -2.46
N ASP A 74 -13.59 -6.81 -1.43
CA ASP A 74 -13.76 -7.17 -0.01
C ASP A 74 -12.71 -8.16 0.53
N GLU A 75 -11.51 -8.18 -0.08
CA GLU A 75 -10.39 -8.97 0.43
C GLU A 75 -9.44 -8.13 1.26
N VAL A 76 -8.93 -8.74 2.34
CA VAL A 76 -7.78 -8.24 3.09
C VAL A 76 -6.56 -9.06 2.72
N ARG A 77 -5.49 -8.39 2.31
CA ARG A 77 -4.19 -9.02 2.05
C ARG A 77 -3.15 -8.37 2.95
N CYS A 78 -2.20 -9.14 3.45
CA CYS A 78 -1.13 -8.60 4.27
C CYS A 78 0.20 -9.30 4.02
N THR A 79 1.27 -8.61 4.36
CA THR A 79 2.60 -9.22 4.42
C THR A 79 2.67 -10.23 5.58
N GLY A 80 3.52 -11.25 5.44
CA GLY A 80 3.59 -12.37 6.38
C GLY A 80 4.04 -11.97 7.79
N GLY A 81 4.85 -10.92 7.92
CA GLY A 81 5.34 -10.42 9.20
C GLY A 81 4.39 -9.46 9.92
N LEU A 82 3.28 -9.05 9.30
CA LEU A 82 2.39 -8.02 9.85
C LEU A 82 1.82 -8.42 11.21
N ALA A 83 1.45 -9.70 11.39
CA ALA A 83 0.90 -10.20 12.66
C ALA A 83 1.86 -9.96 13.84
N ALA A 84 3.17 -10.06 13.63
CA ALA A 84 4.18 -9.80 14.66
C ALA A 84 4.25 -8.32 15.07
N ARG A 85 3.60 -7.40 14.33
CA ARG A 85 3.50 -5.97 14.65
C ARG A 85 2.22 -5.59 15.39
N LEU A 86 1.25 -6.52 15.51
CA LEU A 86 -0.08 -6.22 16.03
C LEU A 86 -0.26 -6.48 17.53
N GLY A 87 0.67 -7.20 18.17
CA GLY A 87 0.62 -7.48 19.61
C GLY A 87 -0.29 -8.66 19.94
#